data_AF-A0A9P6AGT1-F1
#
_entry.id   AF-A0A9P6AGT1-F1
#
_cell.length_a   1.000
_cell.length_b   1.000
_cell.length_c   1.000
_cell.angle_alpha   90.00
_cell.angle_beta   90.00
_cell.angle_gamma   90.00
#
_symmetry.space_group_name_H-M   'P 1'
#
loop_
_entity.id
_entity.type
_entity.pdbx_description
1 polymer ?
#
loop_
_entity_poly.entity_id
_entity_poly.type
_entity_poly.pdbx_seq_one_letter_code
_entity_poly.pdbx_strand_id
1 'polypeptide(L)'
;MPQENHPVLHQRNNWHLVKDKQSHHSCHRYTAAHKWNTIVLPSLLHPYLALRVATNSGRNAVQTPTEIVPCTCGTRVWLEVTCVHFKYMDSIVLYSCQCTPAPQQLVERGLFPCTPFLPKLAINLDMLEFTAGLFVNSSPNKTAWAATLTEFLDTRGYVFATEVGVHILST
;
A
#
# COMPACT_ATOMS: atom_id res chain seq x y z
N MET A 1 -7.35 20.85 -52.93
CA MET A 1 -6.71 20.59 -51.62
C MET A 1 -7.61 21.16 -50.54
N PRO A 2 -8.62 20.40 -50.07
CA PRO A 2 -9.46 20.84 -48.96
C PRO A 2 -8.84 20.38 -47.64
N GLN A 3 -8.82 21.28 -46.65
CA GLN A 3 -8.34 21.02 -45.30
C GLN A 3 -9.30 20.07 -44.57
N GLU A 4 -8.75 18.96 -44.08
CA GLU A 4 -9.45 17.98 -43.26
C GLU A 4 -9.60 18.54 -41.83
N ASN A 5 -10.83 18.88 -41.47
CA ASN A 5 -11.19 19.27 -40.10
C ASN A 5 -11.28 18.02 -39.23
N HIS A 6 -10.28 17.80 -38.37
CA HIS A 6 -10.34 16.79 -37.32
C HIS A 6 -11.48 17.10 -36.33
N PRO A 7 -12.38 16.14 -36.03
CA PRO A 7 -13.40 16.33 -35.01
C PRO A 7 -12.75 16.28 -33.63
N VAL A 8 -12.76 17.41 -32.95
CA VAL A 8 -12.45 17.53 -31.52
C VAL A 8 -13.47 16.66 -30.76
N LEU A 9 -12.99 15.57 -30.16
CA LEU A 9 -13.77 14.74 -29.23
C LEU A 9 -14.10 15.59 -28.00
N HIS A 10 -15.25 16.26 -28.06
CA HIS A 10 -15.84 16.92 -26.92
C HIS A 10 -16.27 15.83 -25.93
N GLN A 11 -15.42 15.51 -24.95
CA GLN A 11 -15.80 14.76 -23.77
C GLN A 11 -16.91 15.53 -23.06
N ARG A 12 -18.17 15.21 -23.38
CA ARG A 12 -19.35 15.63 -22.63
C ARG A 12 -19.27 14.95 -21.26
N ASN A 13 -18.89 15.75 -20.27
CA ASN A 13 -18.97 15.41 -18.85
C ASN A 13 -20.41 15.06 -18.46
N ASN A 14 -20.76 13.78 -18.57
CA ASN A 14 -22.10 13.28 -18.28
C ASN A 14 -22.32 12.94 -16.79
N TRP A 15 -21.59 13.62 -15.90
CA TRP A 15 -21.66 13.40 -14.45
C TRP A 15 -22.91 13.98 -13.79
N HIS A 16 -23.60 14.91 -14.47
CA HIS A 16 -24.78 15.59 -13.92
C HIS A 16 -26.07 14.77 -14.02
N LEU A 17 -26.13 13.73 -14.88
CA LEU A 17 -27.35 12.95 -15.14
C LEU A 17 -27.43 11.61 -14.39
N VAL A 18 -26.42 11.26 -13.58
CA VAL A 18 -26.35 9.95 -12.87
C VAL A 18 -26.71 10.07 -11.38
N LYS A 19 -27.09 11.26 -10.89
CA LYS A 19 -27.33 11.47 -9.46
C LYS A 19 -28.67 10.91 -8.93
N ASP A 20 -29.63 10.59 -9.80
CA ASP A 20 -31.02 10.36 -9.36
C ASP A 20 -31.33 8.96 -8.80
N LYS A 21 -30.38 8.01 -8.75
CA LYS A 21 -30.64 6.67 -8.18
C LYS A 21 -29.48 6.05 -7.39
N GLN A 22 -28.47 6.83 -6.97
CA GLN A 22 -27.41 6.28 -6.12
C GLN A 22 -27.72 6.48 -4.64
N SER A 23 -27.88 5.35 -3.92
CA SER A 23 -27.89 5.32 -2.46
C SER A 23 -26.69 6.09 -1.91
N HIS A 24 -26.90 6.81 -0.80
CA HIS A 24 -25.86 7.58 -0.10
C HIS A 24 -24.57 6.76 0.14
N HIS A 25 -24.72 5.46 0.41
CA HIS A 25 -23.61 4.54 0.58
C HIS A 25 -22.78 4.34 -0.70
N SER A 26 -23.43 4.22 -1.86
CA SER A 26 -22.76 4.08 -3.16
C SER A 26 -21.98 5.35 -3.53
N CYS A 27 -22.55 6.52 -3.26
CA CYS A 27 -21.87 7.81 -3.44
C CYS A 27 -20.62 7.91 -2.54
N HIS A 28 -20.74 7.56 -1.25
CA HIS A 28 -19.62 7.59 -0.32
C HIS A 28 -18.47 6.64 -0.75
N ARG A 29 -18.80 5.43 -1.21
CA ARG A 29 -17.80 4.48 -1.75
C ARG A 29 -17.10 5.03 -3.00
N TYR A 30 -17.84 5.63 -3.91
CA TYR A 30 -17.27 6.27 -5.10
C TYR A 30 -16.31 7.39 -4.71
N THR A 31 -16.72 8.30 -3.80
CA THR A 31 -15.88 9.41 -3.35
C THR A 31 -14.60 8.90 -2.67
N ALA A 32 -14.70 7.89 -1.81
CA ALA A 32 -13.54 7.27 -1.19
C ALA A 32 -12.58 6.64 -2.22
N ALA A 33 -13.11 5.86 -3.16
CA ALA A 33 -12.33 5.24 -4.23
C ALA A 33 -11.67 6.27 -5.15
N HIS A 34 -12.38 7.35 -5.47
CA HIS A 34 -11.84 8.45 -6.26
C HIS A 34 -10.64 9.09 -5.55
N LYS A 35 -10.79 9.45 -4.27
CA LYS A 35 -9.73 10.05 -3.44
C LYS A 35 -8.51 9.15 -3.31
N TRP A 36 -8.70 7.84 -3.18
CA TRP A 36 -7.60 6.87 -3.20
C TRP A 36 -6.77 6.98 -4.48
N ASN A 37 -7.42 6.94 -5.63
CA ASN A 37 -6.75 6.92 -6.92
C ASN A 37 -6.13 8.26 -7.32
N THR A 38 -6.77 9.38 -6.96
CA THR A 38 -6.33 10.69 -7.45
C THR A 38 -5.40 11.43 -6.50
N ILE A 39 -5.43 11.13 -5.20
CA ILE A 39 -4.70 11.90 -4.18
C ILE A 39 -3.76 10.99 -3.39
N VAL A 40 -4.29 9.94 -2.78
CA VAL A 40 -3.53 9.17 -1.79
C VAL A 40 -2.49 8.26 -2.45
N LEU A 41 -2.89 7.34 -3.33
CA LEU A 41 -1.94 6.41 -3.95
C LEU A 41 -0.79 7.12 -4.69
N PRO A 42 -1.04 8.16 -5.50
CA PRO A 42 0.06 8.88 -6.16
C PRO A 42 1.04 9.53 -5.18
N SER A 43 0.53 10.09 -4.07
CA SER A 43 1.40 10.74 -3.06
C SER A 43 2.20 9.74 -2.24
N LEU A 44 1.77 8.48 -2.14
CA LEU A 44 2.46 7.42 -1.40
C LEU A 44 3.56 6.71 -2.20
N LEU A 45 3.60 6.85 -3.53
CA LEU A 45 4.54 6.12 -4.37
C LEU A 45 6.00 6.41 -4.01
N HIS A 46 6.37 7.68 -3.93
CA HIS A 46 7.74 8.08 -3.58
C HIS A 46 8.14 7.65 -2.16
N PRO A 47 7.34 7.93 -1.11
CA PRO A 47 7.60 7.43 0.24
C PRO A 47 7.78 5.92 0.29
N TYR A 48 6.93 5.17 -0.43
CA TYR A 48 7.03 3.72 -0.51
C TYR A 48 8.35 3.27 -1.13
N LEU A 49 8.74 3.81 -2.29
CA LEU A 49 9.99 3.43 -2.94
C LEU A 49 11.22 3.79 -2.08
N ALA A 50 11.22 4.95 -1.44
CA ALA A 50 12.28 5.37 -0.52
C ALA A 50 12.40 4.40 0.66
N LEU A 51 11.27 4.00 1.26
CA LEU A 51 11.23 2.99 2.31
C LEU A 51 11.83 1.65 1.84
N ARG A 52 11.47 1.19 0.64
CA ARG A 52 11.95 -0.10 0.11
C ARG A 52 13.45 -0.10 -0.10
N VAL A 53 14.02 1.00 -0.57
CA VAL A 53 15.47 1.16 -0.67
C VAL A 53 16.10 1.15 0.72
N ALA A 54 15.59 1.95 1.66
CA ALA A 54 16.15 2.06 3.01
C ALA A 54 16.11 0.74 3.80
N THR A 55 15.05 -0.04 3.62
CA THR A 55 14.85 -1.33 4.31
C THR A 55 15.46 -2.52 3.58
N ASN A 56 16.13 -2.31 2.43
CA ASN A 56 16.56 -3.38 1.53
C ASN A 56 15.41 -4.36 1.24
N SER A 57 14.32 -3.83 0.70
CA SER A 57 13.07 -4.55 0.39
C SER A 57 12.43 -5.23 1.60
N GLY A 58 12.40 -4.56 2.76
CA GLY A 58 11.81 -5.10 3.99
C GLY A 58 12.67 -6.15 4.70
N ARG A 59 13.94 -6.33 4.30
CA ARG A 59 14.88 -7.21 4.99
C ARG A 59 15.34 -6.64 6.33
N ASN A 60 15.54 -5.32 6.36
CA ASN A 60 15.96 -4.58 7.54
C ASN A 60 14.75 -3.94 8.22
N ALA A 61 14.82 -3.78 9.55
CA ALA A 61 13.80 -3.07 10.29
C ALA A 61 13.68 -1.62 9.80
N VAL A 62 12.44 -1.12 9.75
CA VAL A 62 12.18 0.30 9.48
C VAL A 62 12.82 1.12 10.59
N GLN A 63 13.67 2.07 10.20
CA GLN A 63 14.18 3.06 11.15
C GLN A 63 13.03 4.01 11.48
N THR A 64 12.47 3.88 12.68
CA THR A 64 11.49 4.86 13.17
C THR A 64 12.15 6.22 13.23
N PRO A 65 11.59 7.28 12.63
CA PRO A 65 12.15 8.61 12.74
C PRO A 65 12.29 8.97 14.23
N THR A 66 13.54 9.12 14.69
CA THR A 66 13.87 9.42 16.09
C THR A 66 13.37 10.79 16.52
N GLU A 67 13.19 11.71 15.56
CA GLU A 67 12.66 13.04 15.78
C GLU A 67 11.49 13.32 14.84
N ILE A 68 10.30 13.53 15.40
CA ILE A 68 9.16 14.07 14.66
C ILE A 68 9.46 15.56 14.45
N VAL A 69 9.99 15.93 13.28
CA VAL A 69 10.17 17.35 12.94
C VAL A 69 8.80 18.01 12.86
N PRO A 70 8.45 18.92 13.78
CA PRO A 70 7.10 19.45 13.86
C PRO A 70 6.85 20.46 12.73
N CYS A 71 5.84 20.24 11.88
CA CYS A 71 5.42 21.25 10.88
C CYS A 71 4.89 22.53 11.55
N THR A 72 5.35 23.71 11.15
CA THR A 72 4.91 25.01 11.70
C THR A 72 3.58 25.52 11.12
N CYS A 73 2.92 24.73 10.28
CA CYS A 73 1.68 25.05 9.56
C CYS A 73 0.41 25.26 10.43
N GLY A 74 0.53 25.26 11.77
CA GLY A 74 -0.52 25.66 12.73
C GLY A 74 -1.66 24.66 12.95
N THR A 75 -2.15 23.98 11.90
CA THR A 75 -3.28 23.05 12.00
C THR A 75 -2.80 21.61 12.08
N ARG A 76 -2.91 20.98 13.25
CA ARG A 76 -2.56 19.58 13.47
C ARG A 76 -3.73 18.80 14.04
N VAL A 77 -3.94 17.61 13.50
CA VAL A 77 -4.91 16.64 14.01
C VAL A 77 -4.12 15.49 14.62
N TRP A 78 -4.46 15.14 15.85
CA TRP A 78 -3.95 13.93 16.49
C TRP A 78 -4.75 12.72 16.02
N LEU A 79 -4.06 11.66 15.62
CA LEU A 79 -4.67 10.42 15.17
C LEU A 79 -4.02 9.25 15.90
N GLU A 80 -4.83 8.49 16.62
CA GLU A 80 -4.44 7.18 17.11
C GLU A 80 -4.77 6.13 16.04
N VAL A 81 -3.77 5.36 15.65
CA VAL A 81 -3.89 4.37 14.58
C VAL A 81 -3.48 3.01 15.11
N THR A 82 -4.40 2.04 15.07
CA THR A 82 -4.08 0.65 15.34
C THR A 82 -3.31 0.07 14.15
N CYS A 83 -2.18 -0.56 14.43
CA CYS A 83 -1.25 -1.06 13.43
C CYS A 83 -1.12 -2.58 13.55
N VAL A 84 -1.34 -3.28 12.44
CA VAL A 84 -1.31 -4.75 12.40
C VAL A 84 -0.03 -5.21 11.73
N HIS A 85 0.79 -5.94 12.47
CA HIS A 85 2.04 -6.54 12.02
C HIS A 85 1.89 -8.06 11.95
N PHE A 86 2.86 -8.74 11.31
CA PHE A 86 2.86 -10.21 11.22
C PHE A 86 2.85 -10.92 12.59
N LYS A 87 3.52 -10.34 13.59
CA LYS A 87 3.77 -11.01 14.88
C LYS A 87 2.99 -10.38 16.04
N TYR A 88 2.50 -9.16 15.88
CA TYR A 88 1.89 -8.38 16.96
C TYR A 88 0.98 -7.29 16.40
N MET A 89 0.25 -6.63 17.30
CA MET A 89 -0.54 -5.44 17.02
C MET A 89 -0.18 -4.38 18.05
N ASP A 90 -0.09 -3.12 17.64
CA ASP A 90 0.18 -1.97 18.49
C ASP A 90 -0.66 -0.75 18.06
N SER A 91 -0.57 0.33 18.83
CA SER A 91 -1.18 1.62 18.51
C SER A 91 -0.10 2.68 18.43
N ILE A 92 -0.12 3.50 17.38
CA ILE A 92 0.77 4.64 17.22
C ILE A 92 -0.02 5.94 17.19
N VAL A 93 0.62 7.02 17.62
CA VAL A 93 0.06 8.37 17.55
C VAL A 93 0.74 9.14 16.42
N LEU A 94 -0.06 9.73 15.54
CA LEU A 94 0.38 10.58 14.45
C LEU A 94 -0.10 12.01 14.64
N TYR A 95 0.74 12.96 14.24
CA TYR A 95 0.37 14.36 14.15
C TYR A 95 0.22 14.72 12.67
N SER A 96 -1.01 14.68 12.17
CA SER A 96 -1.31 14.91 10.76
C SER A 96 -1.59 16.38 10.48
N CYS A 97 -1.00 16.91 9.41
CA CYS A 97 -1.32 18.22 8.84
C CYS A 97 -1.32 18.13 7.31
N GLN A 98 -1.58 19.23 6.63
CA GLN A 98 -1.56 19.25 5.15
C GLN A 98 -0.15 19.04 4.57
N CYS A 99 0.90 19.43 5.29
CA CYS A 99 2.29 19.27 4.84
C CYS A 99 2.82 17.85 5.06
N THR A 100 2.37 17.18 6.13
CA THR A 100 2.75 15.81 6.49
C THR A 100 1.47 15.01 6.74
N PRO A 101 0.79 14.53 5.69
CA PRO A 101 -0.48 13.83 5.83
C PRO A 101 -0.28 12.45 6.45
N ALA A 102 -1.26 11.98 7.24
CA ALA A 102 -1.18 10.70 7.94
C ALA A 102 -0.83 9.48 7.05
N PRO A 103 -1.39 9.34 5.82
CA PRO A 103 -1.00 8.26 4.92
C PRO A 103 0.50 8.19 4.64
N GLN A 104 1.14 9.34 4.41
CA GLN A 104 2.57 9.40 4.12
C GLN A 104 3.39 8.99 5.35
N GLN A 105 3.04 9.52 6.53
CA GLN A 105 3.68 9.16 7.79
C GLN A 105 3.58 7.66 8.09
N LEU A 106 2.47 7.02 7.72
CA LEU A 106 2.30 5.58 7.87
C LEU A 106 3.22 4.80 6.93
N VAL A 107 3.28 5.18 5.65
CA VAL A 107 4.13 4.48 4.67
C VAL A 107 5.60 4.60 5.03
N GLU A 108 6.04 5.77 5.50
CA GLU A 108 7.40 5.97 6.02
C GLU A 108 7.73 5.06 7.21
N ARG A 109 6.71 4.55 7.93
CA ARG A 109 6.83 3.60 9.04
C ARG A 109 6.63 2.14 8.61
N GLY A 110 6.51 1.86 7.32
CA GLY A 110 6.25 0.51 6.82
C GLY A 110 4.78 0.07 6.91
N LEU A 111 3.85 1.01 7.07
CA LEU A 111 2.44 0.74 7.29
C LEU A 111 1.58 1.35 6.16
N PHE A 112 0.58 0.61 5.70
CA PHE A 112 -0.38 1.10 4.72
C PHE A 112 -1.69 1.48 5.42
N PRO A 113 -2.20 2.71 5.24
CA PRO A 113 -3.47 3.13 5.82
C PRO A 113 -4.66 2.34 5.24
N CYS A 114 -5.65 2.02 6.05
CA CYS A 114 -6.91 1.43 5.55
C CYS A 114 -7.94 2.49 5.10
N THR A 115 -7.69 3.78 5.33
CA THR A 115 -8.55 4.88 4.89
C THR A 115 -7.72 6.09 4.43
N PRO A 116 -8.22 6.92 3.50
CA PRO A 116 -7.39 7.89 2.80
C PRO A 116 -6.99 9.15 3.61
N PHE A 117 -7.74 9.55 4.65
CA PHE A 117 -7.47 10.81 5.36
C PHE A 117 -7.38 10.68 6.87
N LEU A 118 -8.18 9.80 7.47
CA LEU A 118 -8.25 9.61 8.92
C LEU A 118 -8.12 8.12 9.25
N PRO A 119 -6.97 7.50 8.93
CA PRO A 119 -6.74 6.09 9.20
C PRO A 119 -6.87 5.84 10.70
N LYS A 120 -7.76 4.92 11.06
CA LYS A 120 -7.83 4.32 12.40
C LYS A 120 -7.13 2.97 12.45
N LEU A 121 -6.87 2.40 11.28
CA LEU A 121 -6.25 1.11 11.08
C LEU A 121 -5.21 1.23 9.97
N ALA A 122 -4.06 0.61 10.19
CA ALA A 122 -3.03 0.43 9.19
C ALA A 122 -2.45 -0.99 9.26
N ILE A 123 -1.97 -1.49 8.11
CA ILE A 123 -1.45 -2.85 7.97
C ILE A 123 -0.01 -2.77 7.50
N ASN A 124 0.86 -3.61 8.04
CA ASN A 124 2.26 -3.69 7.61
C ASN A 124 2.36 -3.98 6.10
N LEU A 125 3.20 -3.21 5.40
CA LEU A 125 3.42 -3.32 3.96
C LEU A 125 3.96 -4.70 3.54
N ASP A 126 4.85 -5.29 4.32
CA ASP A 126 5.36 -6.64 4.06
C ASP A 126 4.25 -7.68 4.15
N MET A 127 3.29 -7.46 5.06
CA MET A 127 2.12 -8.33 5.19
C MET A 127 1.25 -8.25 3.96
N LEU A 128 0.97 -7.03 3.47
CA LEU A 128 0.19 -6.82 2.24
C LEU A 128 0.85 -7.43 1.01
N GLU A 129 2.17 -7.31 0.88
CA GLU A 129 2.91 -7.92 -0.22
C GLU A 129 2.83 -9.45 -0.18
N PHE A 130 2.98 -10.04 0.99
CA PHE A 130 2.78 -11.48 1.17
C PHE A 130 1.36 -11.90 0.78
N THR A 131 0.31 -11.21 1.25
CA THR A 131 -1.07 -11.55 0.87
C THR A 131 -1.31 -11.39 -0.62
N ALA A 132 -0.75 -10.37 -1.26
CA ALA A 132 -0.84 -10.20 -2.71
C ALA A 132 -0.24 -11.39 -3.45
N GLY A 133 0.96 -11.83 -3.05
CA GLY A 133 1.59 -13.04 -3.58
C GLY A 133 0.73 -14.28 -3.34
N LEU A 134 0.12 -14.40 -2.16
CA LEU A 134 -0.76 -15.52 -1.84
C LEU A 134 -1.98 -15.57 -2.75
N PHE A 135 -2.66 -14.45 -2.99
CA PHE A 135 -3.85 -14.42 -3.85
C PHE A 135 -3.56 -14.82 -5.30
N VAL A 136 -2.38 -14.47 -5.81
CA VAL A 136 -1.92 -14.93 -7.14
C VAL A 136 -1.77 -16.45 -7.17
N ASN A 137 -1.45 -17.06 -6.02
CA ASN A 137 -1.08 -18.47 -5.91
C ASN A 137 -2.15 -19.36 -5.23
N SER A 138 -3.25 -18.81 -4.69
CA SER A 138 -4.18 -19.52 -3.79
C SER A 138 -5.24 -20.40 -4.45
N SER A 139 -5.15 -20.72 -5.75
CA SER A 139 -5.86 -21.89 -6.32
C SER A 139 -5.45 -23.15 -5.53
N PRO A 140 -6.17 -24.31 -5.49
CA PRO A 140 -6.00 -25.34 -4.47
C PRO A 140 -4.70 -26.13 -4.70
N ASN A 141 -3.59 -25.49 -4.41
CA ASN A 141 -2.28 -25.92 -4.80
C ASN A 141 -1.33 -25.54 -3.68
N LYS A 142 -1.10 -26.50 -2.77
CA LYS A 142 -0.11 -26.38 -1.69
C LYS A 142 1.28 -26.00 -2.24
N THR A 143 1.60 -26.37 -3.49
CA THR A 143 2.86 -25.97 -4.14
C THR A 143 2.90 -24.49 -4.49
N ALA A 144 1.78 -23.88 -4.84
CA ALA A 144 1.72 -22.46 -5.17
C ALA A 144 1.92 -21.60 -3.92
N TRP A 145 1.31 -21.96 -2.78
CA TRP A 145 1.58 -21.31 -1.50
C TRP A 145 3.07 -21.40 -1.08
N ALA A 146 3.66 -22.59 -1.20
CA ALA A 146 5.08 -22.80 -0.88
C ALA A 146 6.00 -22.01 -1.83
N ALA A 147 5.67 -21.94 -3.11
CA ALA A 147 6.40 -21.14 -4.10
C ALA A 147 6.35 -19.65 -3.76
N THR A 148 5.16 -19.09 -3.44
CA THR A 148 5.03 -17.69 -3.00
C THR A 148 5.88 -17.40 -1.79
N LEU A 149 5.82 -18.26 -0.77
CA LEU A 149 6.56 -18.05 0.46
C LEU A 149 8.08 -18.08 0.20
N THR A 150 8.51 -18.98 -0.70
CA THR A 150 9.91 -19.08 -1.11
C THR A 150 10.36 -17.81 -1.83
N GLU A 151 9.59 -17.32 -2.81
CA GLU A 151 9.88 -16.07 -3.54
C GLU A 151 9.87 -14.84 -2.62
N PHE A 152 8.88 -14.74 -1.71
CA PHE A 152 8.77 -13.65 -0.75
C PHE A 152 9.97 -13.58 0.20
N LEU A 153 10.53 -14.74 0.57
CA LEU A 153 11.69 -14.84 1.44
C LEU A 153 13.00 -14.68 0.67
N ASP A 154 13.09 -15.18 -0.56
CA ASP A 154 14.25 -15.03 -1.45
C ASP A 154 14.49 -13.57 -1.86
N THR A 155 13.43 -12.81 -2.15
CA THR A 155 13.52 -11.36 -2.38
C THR A 155 14.05 -10.59 -1.16
N ARG A 156 13.94 -11.17 0.04
CA ARG A 156 14.52 -10.67 1.30
C ARG A 156 15.82 -11.40 1.67
N GLY A 157 16.38 -12.16 0.73
CA GLY A 157 17.63 -12.90 0.81
C GLY A 157 17.67 -14.02 1.85
N TYR A 158 16.52 -14.62 2.15
CA TYR A 158 16.43 -15.85 2.92
C TYR A 158 16.28 -17.02 1.94
N VAL A 159 17.19 -17.99 2.01
CA VAL A 159 17.19 -19.17 1.13
C VAL A 159 16.72 -20.37 1.93
N PHE A 160 15.74 -21.11 1.40
CA PHE A 160 15.41 -22.43 1.92
C PHE A 160 16.29 -23.48 1.25
N ALA A 161 17.06 -24.22 2.04
CA ALA A 161 17.61 -25.48 1.57
C ALA A 161 16.46 -26.48 1.51
N THR A 162 15.93 -26.75 0.33
CA THR A 162 15.09 -27.93 0.14
C THR A 162 16.03 -29.14 0.16
N GLU A 163 16.05 -29.88 1.26
CA GLU A 163 16.63 -31.22 1.28
C GLU A 163 15.78 -32.13 0.39
N VAL A 164 15.96 -32.02 -0.92
CA VAL A 164 15.64 -33.11 -1.84
C VAL A 164 16.93 -33.91 -1.94
N GLY A 165 16.96 -35.03 -1.23
CA GLY A 165 18.15 -35.85 -1.00
C GLY A 165 19.05 -35.99 -2.22
N VAL A 166 20.29 -35.54 -2.07
CA VAL A 166 21.39 -35.92 -2.94
C VAL A 166 21.67 -37.40 -2.65
N HIS A 167 21.12 -38.29 -3.45
CA HIS A 167 21.71 -39.63 -3.60
C HIS A 167 23.07 -39.45 -4.27
N ILE A 168 24.12 -39.39 -3.45
CA ILE A 168 25.48 -39.65 -3.90
C ILE A 168 25.51 -41.15 -4.25
N LEU A 169 25.34 -41.49 -5.53
CA LEU A 169 25.83 -42.77 -6.01
C LEU A 169 27.30 -42.58 -6.35
N SER A 170 28.14 -42.87 -5.36
CA SER A 170 29.52 -43.27 -5.60
C SER A 170 29.52 -44.68 -6.17
N THR A 171 29.94 -44.83 -7.43
CA THR A 171 30.75 -45.98 -7.87
C THR A 171 31.59 -45.57 -9.05
#